data_AF-A0A434S9W5-F1
#
_entry.id   AF-A0A434S9W5-F1
#
_cell.length_a   1.000
_cell.length_b   1.000
_cell.length_c   1.000
_cell.angle_alpha   90.00
_cell.angle_beta   90.00
_cell.angle_gamma   90.00
#
_symmetry.space_group_name_H-M   'P 1'
#
loop_
_entity.id
_entity.type
_entity.pdbx_description
1 polymer ?
#
loop_
_entity_poly.entity_id
_entity_poly.type
_entity_poly.pdbx_seq_one_letter_code
_entity_poly.pdbx_strand_id
1 'polypeptide(L)'
;MERRDKEQENLSRLERAAQRTADPKTIQQQAKKPEGKFRFSFRKEDLWWTAGFAAAALLLFAVQLLINWHLEWFEAPLRARVLNYVWGGLLIFVMLTIANIVEVFLIGRIPNRVSRFNLKRIFRLVVVVAVVFVAISVLFVNWYAAVVSLGLISLTLGFALQMPISSFIAWIYILARAPY
;
A
#
# COMPACT_ATOMS: atom_id res chain seq x y z
N MET A 1 19.88 45.58 8.94
CA MET A 1 18.79 44.90 9.68
C MET A 1 18.91 43.39 9.56
N GLU A 2 19.17 42.87 8.37
CA GLU A 2 19.30 41.43 8.04
C GLU A 2 20.23 40.55 8.92
N ARG A 3 21.30 41.10 9.52
CA ARG A 3 22.17 40.32 10.43
C ARG A 3 21.50 39.99 11.75
N ARG A 4 20.72 40.94 12.31
CA ARG A 4 20.05 40.76 13.60
C ARG A 4 18.93 39.73 13.52
N ASP A 5 18.25 39.67 12.38
CA ASP A 5 17.14 38.73 12.17
C ASP A 5 17.64 37.27 12.10
N LYS A 6 18.77 37.02 11.41
CA LYS A 6 19.41 35.70 11.35
C LYS A 6 19.94 35.25 12.71
N GLU A 7 20.41 36.19 13.51
CA GLU A 7 20.94 35.93 14.85
C GLU A 7 19.81 35.56 15.82
N GLN A 8 18.69 36.30 15.79
CA GLN A 8 17.48 35.96 16.56
C GLN A 8 16.89 34.60 16.17
N GLU A 9 16.86 34.28 14.87
CA GLU A 9 16.38 32.98 14.39
C GLU A 9 17.26 31.83 14.93
N ASN A 10 18.58 31.98 14.91
CA ASN A 10 19.51 30.99 15.45
C ASN A 10 19.39 30.83 16.97
N LEU A 11 19.22 31.93 17.72
CA LEU A 11 19.01 31.89 19.16
C LEU A 11 17.71 31.16 19.52
N SER A 12 16.62 31.44 18.82
CA SER A 12 15.34 30.76 19.04
C SER A 12 15.39 29.25 18.73
N ARG A 13 16.22 28.84 17.77
CA ARG A 13 16.48 27.43 17.45
C ARG A 13 17.28 26.73 18.54
N LEU A 14 18.29 27.41 19.08
CA LEU A 14 19.10 26.88 20.19
C LEU A 14 18.27 26.71 21.46
N GLU A 15 17.38 27.66 21.77
CA GLU A 15 16.48 27.59 22.91
C GLU A 15 15.50 26.41 22.81
N ARG A 16 14.90 26.19 21.63
CA ARG A 16 14.02 25.03 21.37
C ARG A 16 14.76 23.69 21.45
N ALA A 17 16.03 23.65 21.04
CA ALA A 17 16.86 22.46 21.16
C ALA A 17 17.26 22.18 22.62
N ALA A 18 17.57 23.22 23.40
CA ALA A 18 17.89 23.13 24.83
C ALA A 18 16.70 22.67 25.67
N GLN A 19 15.46 23.06 25.32
CA GLN A 19 14.25 22.57 25.99
C GLN A 19 14.01 21.06 25.81
N ARG A 20 14.58 20.43 24.78
CA ARG A 20 14.38 19.00 24.49
C ARG A 20 15.47 18.09 25.04
N THR A 21 16.65 18.61 25.35
CA THR A 21 17.77 17.79 25.85
C THR A 21 18.78 18.66 26.61
N ALA A 22 19.24 18.20 27.79
CA ALA A 22 20.14 18.96 28.67
C ALA A 22 21.64 18.84 28.34
N ASP A 23 22.01 18.12 27.29
CA ASP A 23 23.41 17.84 26.94
C ASP A 23 23.93 18.82 25.85
N PRO A 24 24.96 19.64 26.13
CA PRO A 24 25.42 20.71 25.24
C PRO A 24 25.96 20.24 23.89
N LYS A 25 26.47 19.00 23.78
CA LYS A 25 27.00 18.47 22.50
C LYS A 25 25.88 18.06 21.54
N THR A 26 24.76 17.58 22.05
CA THR A 26 23.60 17.18 21.25
C THR A 26 22.76 18.38 20.80
N ILE A 27 22.73 19.47 21.57
CA ILE A 27 22.08 20.74 21.21
C ILE A 27 22.71 21.36 19.96
N GLN A 28 24.05 21.45 19.89
CA GLN A 28 24.72 21.99 18.70
C GLN A 28 24.53 21.10 17.46
N GLN A 29 24.54 19.78 17.61
CA GLN A 29 24.31 18.87 16.49
C GLN A 29 22.88 18.93 15.96
N GLN A 30 21.89 19.10 16.83
CA GLN A 30 20.49 19.28 16.42
C GLN A 30 20.22 20.67 15.83
N ALA A 31 20.84 21.73 16.35
CA ALA A 31 20.71 23.08 15.81
C ALA A 31 21.44 23.27 14.46
N LYS A 32 22.55 22.56 14.24
CA LYS A 32 23.31 22.57 12.98
C LYS A 32 22.71 21.64 11.92
N LYS A 33 21.84 20.70 12.31
CA LYS A 33 20.95 20.01 11.37
C LYS A 33 19.90 21.03 10.92
N PRO A 34 19.93 21.49 9.65
CA PRO A 34 18.84 22.33 9.17
C PRO A 34 17.54 21.57 9.43
N GLU A 35 16.56 22.23 10.06
CA GLU A 35 15.19 21.71 10.12
C GLU A 35 14.88 21.20 8.73
N GLY A 36 14.81 19.88 8.59
CA GLY A 36 14.94 19.25 7.30
C GLY A 36 13.81 19.73 6.43
N LYS A 37 14.05 20.75 5.60
CA LYS A 37 13.24 21.06 4.43
C LYS A 37 13.07 19.71 3.79
N PHE A 38 11.84 19.16 3.81
CA PHE A 38 11.59 17.90 3.13
C PHE A 38 11.85 18.24 1.69
N ARG A 39 13.05 17.89 1.23
CA ARG A 39 13.37 17.92 -0.17
C ARG A 39 12.46 16.84 -0.73
N PHE A 40 11.45 17.31 -1.45
CA PHE A 40 10.57 16.50 -2.24
C PHE A 40 11.46 15.73 -3.21
N SER A 41 11.92 14.54 -2.82
CA SER A 41 12.49 13.63 -3.80
C SER A 41 11.29 12.99 -4.46
N PHE A 42 10.90 13.55 -5.60
CA PHE A 42 10.26 12.74 -6.63
C PHE A 42 11.18 11.54 -6.84
N ARG A 43 10.87 10.42 -6.19
CA ARG A 43 11.55 9.16 -6.49
C ARG A 43 11.12 8.82 -7.90
N LYS A 44 12.07 8.89 -8.83
CA LYS A 44 11.87 8.48 -10.23
C LYS A 44 11.27 7.08 -10.30
N GLU A 45 11.49 6.27 -9.27
CA GLU A 45 10.83 4.98 -9.02
C GLU A 45 9.30 5.03 -9.12
N ASP A 46 8.60 5.98 -8.48
CA ASP A 46 7.12 5.99 -8.46
C ASP A 46 6.51 6.25 -9.85
N LEU A 47 7.22 7.05 -10.67
CA LEU A 47 6.85 7.37 -12.05
C LEU A 47 7.19 6.22 -13.02
N TRP A 48 8.19 5.40 -12.69
CA TRP A 48 8.47 4.17 -13.42
C TRP A 48 7.41 3.10 -13.12
N TRP A 49 6.91 3.05 -11.88
CA TRP A 49 5.80 2.17 -11.52
C TRP A 49 4.49 2.59 -12.20
N THR A 50 4.17 3.89 -12.32
CA THR A 50 2.99 4.31 -13.12
C THR A 50 3.12 3.88 -14.58
N ALA A 51 4.29 4.11 -15.19
CA ALA A 51 4.54 3.72 -16.58
C ALA A 51 4.45 2.19 -16.75
N GLY A 52 4.95 1.42 -15.80
CA GLY A 52 4.85 -0.05 -15.78
C GLY A 52 3.40 -0.54 -15.73
N PHE A 53 2.57 0.00 -14.83
CA PHE A 53 1.16 -0.39 -14.74
C PHE A 53 0.36 0.03 -15.97
N ALA A 54 0.60 1.23 -16.50
CA ALA A 54 -0.04 1.71 -17.71
C ALA A 54 0.37 0.87 -18.93
N ALA A 55 1.65 0.52 -19.06
CA ALA A 55 2.14 -0.36 -20.12
C ALA A 55 1.53 -1.77 -20.01
N ALA A 56 1.44 -2.32 -18.80
CA ALA A 56 0.78 -3.61 -18.56
C ALA A 56 -0.71 -3.56 -18.92
N ALA A 57 -1.43 -2.48 -18.58
CA ALA A 57 -2.82 -2.28 -18.97
C ALA A 57 -2.98 -2.23 -20.50
N LEU A 58 -2.10 -1.50 -21.20
CA LEU A 58 -2.10 -1.42 -22.65
C LEU A 58 -1.76 -2.75 -23.31
N LEU A 59 -0.82 -3.52 -22.75
CA LEU A 59 -0.48 -4.86 -23.20
C LEU A 59 -1.70 -5.79 -23.08
N LEU A 60 -2.36 -5.80 -21.92
CA LEU A 60 -3.59 -6.58 -21.72
C LEU A 60 -4.72 -6.17 -22.67
N PHE A 61 -4.84 -4.88 -22.94
CA PHE A 61 -5.80 -4.38 -23.92
C PHE A 61 -5.47 -4.84 -25.35
N ALA A 62 -4.20 -4.85 -25.74
CA ALA A 62 -3.77 -5.37 -27.03
C ALA A 62 -4.03 -6.89 -27.14
N VAL A 63 -3.77 -7.65 -26.08
CA VAL A 63 -4.09 -9.09 -26.00
C VAL A 63 -5.59 -9.32 -26.16
N GLN A 64 -6.42 -8.49 -25.55
CA GLN A 64 -7.88 -8.56 -25.68
C GLN A 64 -8.32 -8.38 -27.14
N LEU A 65 -7.76 -7.38 -27.84
CA LEU A 65 -8.05 -7.15 -29.26
C LEU A 65 -7.59 -8.32 -30.12
N LEU A 66 -6.42 -8.90 -29.84
CA LEU A 66 -5.87 -10.05 -30.56
C LEU A 66 -6.75 -11.30 -30.37
N ILE A 67 -7.17 -11.61 -29.14
CA ILE A 67 -8.09 -12.71 -28.85
C ILE A 67 -9.43 -12.50 -29.57
N ASN A 68 -9.93 -11.27 -29.61
CA ASN A 68 -11.18 -10.98 -30.29
C ASN A 68 -11.07 -11.10 -31.82
N TRP A 69 -9.92 -10.74 -32.39
CA TRP A 69 -9.69 -10.77 -33.84
C TRP A 69 -9.48 -12.20 -34.36
N HIS A 70 -8.64 -13.01 -33.69
CA HIS A 70 -8.06 -14.20 -34.33
C HIS A 70 -8.51 -15.54 -33.73
N LEU A 71 -9.36 -15.52 -32.70
CA LEU A 71 -9.67 -16.69 -31.89
C LEU A 71 -11.11 -17.21 -32.10
N GLU A 72 -11.55 -17.32 -33.35
CA GLU A 72 -12.78 -18.02 -33.73
C GLU A 72 -12.66 -19.55 -33.62
N TRP A 73 -11.44 -20.08 -33.46
CA TRP A 73 -11.14 -21.53 -33.41
C TRP A 73 -11.27 -22.16 -32.01
N PHE A 74 -11.52 -21.36 -30.97
CA PHE A 74 -11.67 -21.84 -29.60
C PHE A 74 -13.14 -22.11 -29.26
N GLU A 75 -13.40 -23.19 -28.53
CA GLU A 75 -14.75 -23.49 -28.04
C GLU A 75 -15.33 -22.31 -27.24
N ALA A 76 -16.58 -21.95 -27.57
CA ALA A 76 -17.30 -20.81 -26.98
C ALA A 76 -17.22 -20.72 -25.43
N PRO A 77 -17.35 -21.81 -24.63
CA PRO A 77 -17.29 -21.71 -23.18
C PRO A 77 -15.90 -21.37 -22.63
N LEU A 78 -14.83 -21.86 -23.25
CA LEU A 78 -13.45 -21.54 -22.86
C LEU A 78 -13.11 -20.09 -23.19
N ARG A 79 -13.51 -19.62 -24.38
CA ARG A 79 -13.32 -18.22 -24.80
C ARG A 79 -13.98 -17.24 -23.84
N ALA A 80 -15.23 -17.50 -23.42
CA ALA A 80 -15.94 -16.62 -22.48
C ALA A 80 -15.24 -16.51 -21.12
N ARG A 81 -14.72 -17.62 -20.56
CA ARG A 81 -13.99 -17.60 -19.29
C ARG A 81 -12.66 -16.85 -19.41
N VAL A 82 -11.89 -17.12 -20.46
CA VAL A 82 -10.60 -16.44 -20.70
C VAL A 82 -10.81 -14.94 -20.83
N LEU A 83 -11.81 -14.50 -21.58
CA LEU A 83 -12.13 -13.08 -21.73
C LEU A 83 -12.51 -12.43 -20.39
N ASN A 84 -13.28 -13.10 -19.53
CA ASN A 84 -13.61 -12.58 -18.20
C ASN A 84 -12.37 -12.39 -17.33
N TYR A 85 -11.41 -13.32 -17.37
CA TYR A 85 -10.14 -13.18 -16.68
C TYR A 85 -9.30 -12.01 -17.22
N VAL A 86 -9.26 -11.83 -18.55
CA VAL A 86 -8.53 -10.72 -19.18
C VAL A 86 -9.17 -9.37 -18.84
N TRP A 87 -10.49 -9.26 -18.90
CA TRP A 87 -11.23 -8.07 -18.48
C TRP A 87 -11.00 -7.74 -17.00
N GLY A 88 -11.02 -8.76 -16.15
CA GLY A 88 -10.69 -8.63 -14.73
C GLY A 88 -9.28 -8.11 -14.49
N GLY A 89 -8.30 -8.71 -15.17
CA GLY A 89 -6.91 -8.27 -15.12
C GLY A 89 -6.76 -6.82 -15.59
N LEU A 90 -7.37 -6.48 -16.72
CA LEU A 90 -7.36 -5.12 -17.25
C LEU A 90 -7.95 -4.12 -16.25
N LEU A 91 -9.08 -4.45 -15.64
CA LEU A 91 -9.73 -3.59 -14.64
C LEU A 91 -8.81 -3.36 -13.42
N ILE A 92 -8.10 -4.40 -12.95
CA ILE A 92 -7.12 -4.27 -11.87
C ILE A 92 -5.98 -3.33 -12.26
N PHE A 93 -5.38 -3.51 -13.43
CA PHE A 93 -4.25 -2.66 -13.86
C PHE A 93 -4.67 -1.21 -14.11
N VAL A 94 -5.85 -0.98 -14.68
CA VAL A 94 -6.44 0.36 -14.82
C VAL A 94 -6.66 0.99 -13.44
N MET A 95 -7.24 0.24 -12.50
CA MET A 95 -7.47 0.70 -11.14
C MET A 95 -6.16 1.06 -10.43
N LEU A 96 -5.12 0.24 -10.54
CA LEU A 96 -3.79 0.50 -9.98
C LEU A 96 -3.14 1.74 -10.60
N THR A 97 -3.33 1.94 -11.90
CA THR A 97 -2.82 3.12 -12.61
C THR A 97 -3.47 4.39 -12.07
N ILE A 98 -4.81 4.40 -11.96
CA ILE A 98 -5.56 5.53 -11.38
C ILE A 98 -5.15 5.76 -9.93
N ALA A 99 -5.03 4.70 -9.14
CA ALA A 99 -4.63 4.78 -7.74
C ALA A 99 -3.26 5.44 -7.59
N ASN A 100 -2.29 5.05 -8.41
CA ASN A 100 -0.96 5.63 -8.37
C ASN A 100 -0.97 7.12 -8.80
N ILE A 101 -1.76 7.48 -9.81
CA ILE A 101 -1.98 8.89 -10.20
C ILE A 101 -2.53 9.70 -9.02
N VAL A 102 -3.56 9.21 -8.33
CA VAL A 102 -4.14 9.89 -7.16
C VAL A 102 -3.11 10.02 -6.03
N GLU A 103 -2.33 8.98 -5.76
CA GLU A 103 -1.30 9.01 -4.71
C GLU A 103 -0.23 10.07 -5.01
N VAL A 104 0.22 10.16 -6.26
CA VAL A 104 1.27 11.10 -6.70
C VAL A 104 0.75 12.53 -6.82
N PHE A 105 -0.38 12.75 -7.50
CA PHE A 105 -0.88 14.09 -7.83
C PHE A 105 -1.74 14.72 -6.73
N LEU A 106 -2.55 13.92 -6.02
CA LEU A 106 -3.49 14.44 -5.03
C LEU A 106 -2.88 14.39 -3.63
N ILE A 107 -2.45 13.20 -3.19
CA ILE A 107 -1.91 13.02 -1.84
C ILE A 107 -0.50 13.63 -1.72
N GLY A 108 0.30 13.55 -2.79
CA GLY A 108 1.62 14.20 -2.86
C GLY A 108 1.56 15.71 -2.62
N ARG A 109 0.47 16.38 -3.03
CA ARG A 109 0.31 17.84 -2.94
C ARG A 109 0.01 18.35 -1.52
N ILE A 110 -0.28 17.45 -0.57
CA ILE A 110 -0.62 17.82 0.80
C ILE A 110 0.63 18.33 1.54
N PRO A 111 0.64 19.59 2.02
CA PRO A 111 1.80 20.18 2.68
C PRO A 111 2.09 19.59 4.07
N ASN A 112 1.05 19.14 4.79
CA ASN A 112 1.19 18.51 6.10
C ASN A 112 1.68 17.06 5.96
N ARG A 113 2.89 16.78 6.49
CA ARG A 113 3.52 15.46 6.43
C ARG A 113 2.74 14.37 7.17
N VAL A 114 2.18 14.69 8.34
CA VAL A 114 1.46 13.71 9.17
C VAL A 114 0.19 13.29 8.47
N SER A 115 -0.60 14.26 8.01
CA SER A 115 -1.82 14.00 7.21
C SER A 115 -1.49 13.23 5.94
N ARG A 116 -0.43 13.61 5.22
CA ARG A 116 -0.01 12.89 4.00
C ARG A 116 0.33 11.43 4.27
N PHE A 117 1.08 11.15 5.35
CA PHE A 117 1.45 9.78 5.70
C PHE A 117 0.22 8.92 6.03
N ASN A 118 -0.67 9.45 6.88
CA ASN A 118 -1.90 8.74 7.25
C ASN A 118 -2.81 8.52 6.04
N LEU A 119 -2.98 9.54 5.19
CA LEU A 119 -3.82 9.45 4.01
C LEU A 119 -3.25 8.48 2.98
N LYS A 120 -1.93 8.46 2.76
CA LYS A 120 -1.28 7.43 1.92
C LYS A 120 -1.54 6.02 2.43
N ARG A 121 -1.42 5.80 3.76
CA ARG A 121 -1.65 4.49 4.37
C ARG A 121 -3.09 4.02 4.19
N ILE A 122 -4.05 4.87 4.52
CA ILE A 122 -5.48 4.56 4.41
C ILE A 122 -5.84 4.34 2.94
N PHE A 123 -5.40 5.23 2.05
CA PHE A 123 -5.64 5.10 0.61
C PHE A 123 -5.11 3.79 0.05
N ARG A 124 -3.88 3.40 0.40
CA ARG A 124 -3.30 2.13 -0.04
C ARG A 124 -4.09 0.92 0.47
N LEU A 125 -4.58 0.96 1.70
CA LEU A 125 -5.46 -0.09 2.23
C LEU A 125 -6.75 -0.20 1.42
N VAL A 126 -7.39 0.92 1.10
CA VAL A 126 -8.60 0.95 0.27
C VAL A 126 -8.32 0.38 -1.12
N VAL A 127 -7.19 0.74 -1.75
CA VAL A 127 -6.80 0.21 -3.06
C VAL A 127 -6.59 -1.30 -2.99
N VAL A 128 -5.89 -1.81 -1.97
CA VAL A 128 -5.69 -3.26 -1.78
C VAL A 128 -7.02 -3.99 -1.62
N VAL A 129 -7.92 -3.47 -0.78
CA VAL A 129 -9.25 -4.06 -0.58
C VAL A 129 -10.04 -4.10 -1.89
N ALA A 130 -10.00 -3.02 -2.67
CA ALA A 130 -10.71 -2.97 -3.93
C ALA A 130 -10.13 -3.90 -5.00
N VAL A 131 -8.80 -4.01 -5.09
CA VAL A 131 -8.14 -4.99 -5.99
C VAL A 131 -8.51 -6.41 -5.62
N VAL A 132 -8.49 -6.75 -4.32
CA VAL A 132 -8.92 -8.07 -3.83
C VAL A 132 -10.39 -8.33 -4.16
N PHE A 133 -11.26 -7.32 -3.98
CA PHE A 133 -12.68 -7.43 -4.33
C PHE A 133 -12.88 -7.73 -5.83
N VAL A 134 -12.17 -7.02 -6.71
CA VAL A 134 -12.21 -7.28 -8.16
C VAL A 134 -11.70 -8.68 -8.47
N ALA A 135 -10.58 -9.09 -7.88
CA ALA A 135 -10.02 -10.43 -8.09
C ALA A 135 -11.01 -11.53 -7.68
N ILE A 136 -11.65 -11.42 -6.51
CA ILE A 136 -12.69 -12.35 -6.05
C ILE A 136 -13.88 -12.34 -7.03
N SER A 137 -14.34 -11.17 -7.47
CA SER A 137 -15.46 -11.04 -8.41
C SER A 137 -15.20 -11.73 -9.75
N VAL A 138 -13.94 -11.70 -10.20
CA VAL A 138 -13.52 -12.30 -11.47
C VAL A 138 -13.32 -13.81 -11.33
N LEU A 139 -12.78 -14.26 -10.19
CA LEU A 139 -12.60 -15.68 -9.90
C LEU A 139 -13.94 -16.39 -9.66
N PHE A 140 -14.87 -15.71 -8.99
CA PHE A 140 -16.17 -16.24 -8.65
C PHE A 140 -17.27 -15.49 -9.38
N VAL A 141 -17.75 -16.09 -10.47
CA VAL A 141 -18.95 -15.61 -11.19
C VAL A 141 -20.18 -15.56 -10.26
N ASN A 142 -20.22 -16.41 -9.22
CA ASN A 142 -21.29 -16.46 -8.25
C ASN A 142 -20.79 -16.06 -6.84
N TRP A 143 -21.32 -14.95 -6.32
CA TRP A 143 -21.04 -14.44 -4.97
C TRP A 143 -21.40 -15.42 -3.85
N TYR A 144 -22.44 -16.24 -4.03
CA TYR A 144 -22.78 -17.28 -3.07
C TYR A 144 -21.66 -18.32 -2.99
N ALA A 145 -21.17 -18.79 -4.15
CA ALA A 145 -20.05 -19.73 -4.20
C ALA A 145 -18.76 -19.12 -3.61
N ALA A 146 -18.53 -17.83 -3.84
CA ALA A 146 -17.41 -17.10 -3.25
C ALA A 146 -17.47 -17.14 -1.72
N VAL A 147 -18.58 -16.71 -1.12
CA VAL A 147 -18.74 -16.66 0.34
C VAL A 147 -18.69 -18.06 0.95
N VAL A 148 -19.35 -19.05 0.35
CA VAL A 148 -19.33 -20.43 0.83
C VAL A 148 -17.91 -21.01 0.80
N SER A 149 -17.16 -20.82 -0.29
CA SER A 149 -15.79 -21.32 -0.40
C SER A 149 -14.84 -20.65 0.60
N LEU A 150 -14.92 -19.33 0.75
CA LEU A 150 -14.13 -18.59 1.74
C LEU A 150 -14.47 -19.03 3.17
N GLY A 151 -15.76 -19.25 3.45
CA GLY A 151 -16.22 -19.79 4.73
C GLY A 151 -15.65 -21.18 5.01
N LEU A 152 -15.65 -22.06 4.01
CA LEU A 152 -15.08 -23.40 4.14
C LEU A 152 -13.56 -23.36 4.38
N ILE A 153 -12.82 -22.53 3.64
CA ILE A 153 -11.38 -22.33 3.84
C ILE A 153 -11.10 -21.79 5.25
N SER A 154 -11.87 -20.80 5.69
CA SER A 154 -11.73 -20.22 7.04
C SER A 154 -11.99 -21.25 8.13
N LEU A 155 -12.99 -22.13 7.94
CA LEU A 155 -13.29 -23.20 8.89
C LEU A 155 -12.15 -24.23 8.95
N THR A 156 -11.65 -24.67 7.79
CA THR A 156 -10.52 -25.60 7.72
C THR A 156 -9.26 -25.02 8.36
N LEU A 157 -8.95 -23.74 8.09
CA LEU A 157 -7.84 -23.04 8.74
C LEU A 157 -8.05 -22.92 10.25
N GLY A 158 -9.26 -22.60 10.70
CA GLY A 158 -9.60 -22.53 12.12
C GLY A 158 -9.31 -23.85 12.85
N PHE A 159 -9.73 -24.97 12.28
CA PHE A 159 -9.44 -26.29 12.84
C PHE A 159 -7.95 -26.64 12.77
N ALA A 160 -7.29 -26.35 11.65
CA ALA A 160 -5.85 -26.62 11.50
C ALA A 160 -5.00 -25.83 12.50
N LEU A 161 -5.40 -24.58 12.80
CA LEU A 161 -4.70 -23.71 13.74
C LEU A 161 -5.01 -23.99 15.21
N GLN A 162 -6.01 -24.82 15.51
CA GLN A 162 -6.41 -25.12 16.89
C GLN A 162 -5.25 -25.67 17.74
N MET A 163 -4.53 -26.66 17.23
CA MET A 163 -3.38 -27.27 17.94
C MET A 163 -2.19 -26.29 18.08
N PRO A 164 -1.75 -25.59 17.01
CA PRO A 164 -0.74 -24.54 17.12
C PRO A 164 -1.09 -23.43 18.12
N ILE A 165 -2.32 -22.91 18.07
CA ILE A 165 -2.77 -21.83 18.97
C ILE A 165 -2.79 -22.31 20.41
N SER A 166 -3.30 -23.52 20.67
CA SER A 166 -3.30 -24.10 22.02
C SER A 166 -1.89 -24.27 22.58
N SER A 167 -0.95 -24.79 21.77
CA SER A 167 0.46 -24.91 22.16
C SER A 167 1.11 -23.55 22.44
N PHE A 168 0.83 -22.56 21.60
CA PHE A 168 1.34 -21.19 21.78
C PHE A 168 0.83 -20.57 23.10
N ILE A 169 -0.47 -20.72 23.40
CA ILE A 169 -1.06 -20.25 24.65
C ILE A 169 -0.46 -21.00 25.86
N ALA A 170 -0.26 -22.31 25.74
CA ALA A 170 0.36 -23.11 26.80
C ALA A 170 1.80 -22.67 27.09
N TRP A 171 2.58 -22.35 26.06
CA TRP A 171 3.94 -21.81 26.22
C TRP A 171 3.92 -20.46 26.95
N ILE A 172 3.02 -19.55 26.58
CA ILE A 172 2.84 -18.27 27.29
C ILE A 172 2.45 -18.52 28.75
N TYR A 173 1.52 -19.46 29.00
CA TYR A 173 1.08 -19.80 30.35
C TYR A 173 2.23 -20.30 31.23
N ILE A 174 3.08 -21.17 30.69
CA ILE A 174 4.27 -21.68 31.40
C ILE A 174 5.23 -20.53 31.74
N LEU A 175 5.50 -19.62 30.80
CA LEU A 175 6.37 -18.46 31.05
C LEU A 175 5.81 -17.51 32.10
N ALA A 176 4.50 -17.25 32.07
CA ALA A 176 3.87 -16.29 32.98
C ALA A 176 3.74 -16.84 34.41
N ARG A 177 3.48 -18.14 34.54
CA ARG A 177 3.14 -18.75 35.84
C ARG A 177 4.25 -19.59 36.44
N ALA A 178 5.33 -19.83 35.70
CA ALA A 178 6.49 -20.62 36.11
C ALA A 178 6.11 -21.83 36.99
N PRO A 179 5.21 -22.73 36.53
CA PRO A 179 4.64 -23.80 37.37
C PRO A 179 5.62 -24.96 37.64
N TYR A 180 6.91 -24.75 37.39
CA TYR A 180 7.99 -25.72 37.57
C TYR A 180 8.60 -25.61 38.96
#